data_AF-A0AAW5UMF9-F1
#
_entry.id   AF-A0AAW5UMF9-F1
#
_cell.length_a   1.000
_cell.length_b   1.000
_cell.length_c   1.000
_cell.angle_alpha   90.00
_cell.angle_beta   90.00
_cell.angle_gamma   90.00
#
_symmetry.space_group_name_H-M   'P 1'
#
loop_
_entity.id
_entity.type
_entity.pdbx_description
1 polymer ?
#
loop_
_entity_poly.entity_id
_entity_poly.type
_entity_poly.pdbx_seq_one_letter_code
_entity_poly.pdbx_strand_id
1 'polypeptide(L)'
;MKDKVNAIPSIGEIIKEELNKQGKTTVWLAEKLGCHRTNIYKVYGRATIDTGMLYHICQLLNIDLFKVYSDALRKRKKKNQDLN
;
A
#
# COMPACT_ATOMS: atom_id res chain seq x y z
N MET A 1 -4.25 -8.86 24.17
CA MET A 1 -4.32 -7.72 23.24
C MET A 1 -2.92 -7.53 22.67
N LYS A 2 -2.64 -8.08 21.48
CA LYS A 2 -1.29 -8.15 20.92
C LYS A 2 -0.95 -6.86 20.16
N ASP A 3 -0.01 -6.10 20.71
CA ASP A 3 1.04 -5.34 20.01
C ASP A 3 0.67 -4.63 18.69
N LYS A 4 -0.16 -3.57 18.75
CA LYS A 4 -0.41 -2.66 17.61
C LYS A 4 0.68 -1.59 17.40
N VAL A 5 1.88 -1.75 17.98
CA VAL A 5 2.86 -0.64 18.09
C VAL A 5 3.90 -0.60 16.96
N ASN A 6 4.01 -1.61 16.08
CA ASN A 6 5.07 -1.61 15.04
C ASN A 6 4.67 -2.16 13.65
N ALA A 7 3.38 -2.33 13.35
CA ALA A 7 2.98 -2.89 12.06
C ALA A 7 3.13 -1.86 10.93
N ILE A 8 3.90 -2.20 9.89
CA ILE A 8 3.93 -1.43 8.64
C ILE A 8 2.48 -1.39 8.11
N PRO A 9 1.97 -0.20 7.73
CA PRO A 9 0.63 -0.09 7.15
C PRO A 9 0.46 -1.07 5.99
N SER A 10 -0.66 -1.80 5.96
CA SER A 10 -0.92 -2.77 4.90
C SER A 10 -1.07 -2.04 3.56
N ILE A 11 -0.17 -2.31 2.62
CA ILE A 11 -0.18 -1.59 1.34
C ILE A 11 -1.44 -1.86 0.54
N GLY A 12 -1.98 -3.08 0.63
CA GLY A 12 -3.24 -3.46 0.00
C GLY A 12 -4.42 -2.65 0.50
N GLU A 13 -4.46 -2.34 1.80
CA GLU A 13 -5.52 -1.51 2.40
C GLU A 13 -5.40 -0.06 1.92
N ILE A 14 -4.18 0.50 1.90
CA ILE A 14 -3.95 1.86 1.41
C ILE A 14 -4.38 2.01 -0.05
N ILE A 15 -4.05 1.03 -0.90
CA ILE A 15 -4.48 1.03 -2.31
C ILE A 15 -6.02 1.03 -2.40
N LYS A 16 -6.70 0.22 -1.59
CA LYS A 16 -8.16 0.14 -1.56
C LYS A 16 -8.79 1.46 -1.12
N GLU A 17 -8.25 2.08 -0.07
CA GLU A 17 -8.70 3.37 0.46
C GLU A 17 -8.54 4.49 -0.57
N GLU A 18 -7.37 4.60 -1.20
CA GLU A 18 -7.14 5.62 -2.21
C GLU A 18 -8.02 5.41 -3.46
N LEU A 19 -8.20 4.16 -3.89
CA LEU A 19 -9.09 3.84 -5.02
C LEU A 19 -10.53 4.29 -4.73
N ASN A 20 -11.05 3.99 -3.53
CA ASN A 20 -12.37 4.41 -3.09
C ASN A 20 -12.49 5.94 -2.99
N LYS A 21 -11.47 6.61 -2.44
CA LYS A 21 -11.41 8.07 -2.32
C LYS A 21 -11.44 8.77 -3.68
N GLN A 22 -10.86 8.15 -4.71
CA GLN A 22 -10.93 8.64 -6.09
C GLN A 22 -12.22 8.25 -6.82
N GLY A 23 -13.15 7.55 -6.17
CA GLY A 23 -14.40 7.08 -6.78
C GLY A 23 -14.20 6.00 -7.84
N LYS A 24 -13.01 5.37 -7.90
CA LYS A 24 -12.67 4.33 -8.86
C LYS A 24 -13.12 2.96 -8.34
N THR A 25 -13.51 2.07 -9.24
CA THR A 25 -13.97 0.73 -8.86
C THR A 25 -12.83 -0.28 -8.87
N THR A 26 -13.00 -1.40 -8.14
CA THR A 26 -12.04 -2.51 -8.20
C THR A 26 -11.91 -3.10 -9.61
N VAL A 27 -13.01 -3.09 -10.39
CA VAL A 27 -13.00 -3.51 -11.79
C VAL A 27 -12.15 -2.57 -12.64
N TRP A 28 -12.28 -1.25 -12.45
CA TRP A 28 -11.44 -0.26 -13.13
C TRP A 28 -9.95 -0.52 -12.91
N LEU A 29 -9.55 -0.80 -11.67
CA LEU A 29 -8.14 -1.08 -11.36
C LEU A 29 -7.68 -2.40 -12.01
N ALA A 30 -8.52 -3.42 -12.00
CA ALA A 30 -8.24 -4.71 -12.63
C ALA A 30 -8.03 -4.57 -14.15
N GLU A 31 -8.88 -3.80 -14.82
CA GLU A 31 -8.79 -3.48 -16.25
C GLU A 31 -7.49 -2.75 -16.58
N LYS A 32 -7.14 -1.72 -15.79
CA LYS A 32 -5.90 -0.96 -15.99
C LYS A 32 -4.63 -1.79 -15.76
N LEU A 33 -4.70 -2.77 -14.87
CA LEU A 33 -3.61 -3.71 -14.61
C LEU A 33 -3.64 -4.94 -15.54
N GLY A 34 -4.62 -5.04 -16.46
CA GLY A 34 -4.74 -6.17 -17.37
C GLY A 34 -4.94 -7.51 -16.66
N CYS A 35 -5.70 -7.54 -15.56
CA CYS A 35 -5.86 -8.74 -14.74
C CYS A 35 -7.31 -8.96 -14.27
N HIS A 36 -7.61 -10.15 -13.74
CA HIS A 36 -8.93 -10.42 -13.19
C HIS A 36 -9.16 -9.70 -11.85
N ARG A 37 -10.38 -9.19 -11.64
CA ARG A 37 -10.79 -8.51 -10.38
C ARG A 37 -10.49 -9.31 -9.10
N THR A 38 -10.51 -10.63 -9.18
CA THR A 38 -10.17 -11.53 -8.05
C THR A 38 -8.72 -11.40 -7.61
N ASN A 39 -7.79 -11.05 -8.51
CA ASN A 39 -6.42 -10.76 -8.17
C ASN A 39 -6.30 -9.46 -7.38
N ILE A 40 -7.13 -8.46 -7.70
CA ILE A 40 -7.16 -7.18 -6.96
C ILE A 40 -7.70 -7.38 -5.54
N TYR A 41 -8.74 -8.19 -5.34
CA TYR A 41 -9.20 -8.53 -3.99
C TYR A 41 -8.12 -9.23 -3.16
N LYS A 42 -7.30 -10.09 -3.78
CA LYS A 42 -6.13 -10.69 -3.11
C LYS A 42 -5.09 -9.64 -2.75
N VAL A 43 -4.82 -8.67 -3.64
CA VAL A 43 -3.89 -7.56 -3.38
C VAL A 43 -4.31 -6.76 -2.15
N TYR A 44 -5.60 -6.47 -1.97
CA TYR A 44 -6.08 -5.72 -0.80
C TYR A 44 -5.77 -6.39 0.54
N GLY A 45 -5.67 -7.72 0.58
CA GLY A 45 -5.31 -8.47 1.78
C GLY A 45 -3.81 -8.58 2.04
N ARG A 46 -2.94 -8.03 1.17
CA ARG A 46 -1.49 -8.15 1.33
C ARG A 46 -0.88 -6.93 2.00
N ALA A 47 -0.04 -7.20 2.99
CA ALA A 47 0.78 -6.18 3.63
C ALA A 47 1.85 -5.60 2.67
N THR A 48 2.31 -6.40 1.71
CA THR A 48 3.34 -6.04 0.72
C THR A 48 2.95 -6.51 -0.68
N ILE A 49 3.50 -5.84 -1.69
CA ILE A 49 3.39 -6.24 -3.09
C ILE A 49 4.75 -6.05 -3.79
N ASP A 50 4.89 -6.64 -4.96
CA ASP A 50 6.07 -6.44 -5.82
C ASP A 50 6.23 -4.96 -6.20
N THR A 51 7.48 -4.50 -6.30
CA THR A 51 7.80 -3.08 -6.56
C THR A 51 7.39 -2.60 -7.94
N GLY A 52 7.38 -3.49 -8.95
CA GLY A 52 6.87 -3.17 -10.29
C GLY A 52 5.35 -2.96 -10.27
N MET A 53 4.61 -3.82 -9.57
CA MET A 53 3.18 -3.64 -9.36
C MET A 53 2.87 -2.38 -8.56
N LEU A 54 3.65 -2.11 -7.51
CA LEU A 54 3.54 -0.90 -6.70
C LEU A 54 3.72 0.36 -7.55
N TYR A 55 4.77 0.40 -8.37
CA TYR A 55 5.05 1.52 -9.27
C TYR A 55 3.92 1.75 -10.28
N HIS A 56 3.42 0.69 -10.90
CA HIS A 56 2.31 0.80 -11.86
C HIS A 56 1.04 1.35 -11.17
N ILE A 57 0.71 0.87 -9.97
CA ILE A 57 -0.44 1.38 -9.21
C ILE A 57 -0.24 2.86 -8.80
N CYS A 58 0.98 3.26 -8.42
CA CYS A 58 1.32 4.66 -8.17
C CYS A 58 1.00 5.54 -9.37
N GLN A 59 1.35 5.09 -10.59
CA GLN A 59 1.05 5.83 -11.82
C GLN A 59 -0.46 5.91 -12.10
N LEU A 60 -1.20 4.81 -11.93
CA LEU A 60 -2.64 4.76 -12.18
C LEU A 60 -3.47 5.59 -11.20
N LEU A 61 -3.02 5.68 -9.95
CA LEU A 61 -3.68 6.43 -8.88
C LEU A 61 -3.07 7.81 -8.64
N ASN A 62 -1.96 8.15 -9.32
CA ASN A 62 -1.23 9.40 -9.15
C ASN A 62 -0.87 9.70 -7.68
N ILE A 63 -0.35 8.70 -6.97
CA ILE A 63 0.13 8.81 -5.59
C ILE A 63 1.48 8.10 -5.42
N ASP A 64 2.28 8.51 -4.42
CA ASP A 64 3.54 7.86 -4.09
C ASP A 64 3.37 6.88 -2.91
N LEU A 65 3.13 5.61 -3.23
CA LEU A 65 3.05 4.54 -2.23
C LEU A 65 4.42 4.12 -1.68
N PHE A 66 5.53 4.41 -2.36
CA PHE A 66 6.87 4.10 -1.82
C PHE A 66 7.18 4.96 -0.59
N LYS A 67 6.60 6.16 -0.53
CA LYS A 67 6.73 7.05 0.61
C LYS A 67 6.28 6.38 1.92
N VAL A 68 5.24 5.55 1.89
CA VAL A 68 4.74 4.78 3.04
C VAL A 68 5.86 3.96 3.68
N TYR A 69 6.62 3.22 2.86
CA TYR A 69 7.74 2.41 3.33
C TYR A 69 8.91 3.28 3.79
N SER A 70 9.25 4.33 3.03
CA SER A 70 10.37 5.23 3.39
C SER A 70 10.12 5.95 4.72
N ASP A 71 8.89 6.35 5.00
CA ASP A 71 8.50 7.02 6.24
C ASP A 71 8.48 6.05 7.41
N ALA A 72 8.03 4.80 7.20
CA ALA A 72 8.15 3.75 8.21
C ALA A 72 9.62 3.49 8.61
N LEU A 73 10.53 3.44 7.62
CA LEU A 73 11.97 3.29 7.86
C LEU A 73 12.56 4.47 8.63
N ARG A 74 12.17 5.71 8.29
CA ARG A 74 12.59 6.93 9.00
C ARG A 74 12.11 6.95 10.44
N LYS A 75 10.84 6.59 10.69
CA LYS A 75 10.27 6.50 12.06
C LYS A 75 11.03 5.48 12.90
N ARG A 76 11.39 4.33 12.31
CA ARG A 76 12.23 3.33 12.99
C ARG A 76 13.59 3.89 13.39
N LYS A 77 14.25 4.68 12.53
CA LYS A 77 15.57 5.28 12.86
C LYS A 77 15.49 6.25 14.05
N LYS A 78 14.50 7.15 14.09
CA LYS A 78 14.33 8.11 15.19
C LYS A 78 14.14 7.40 16.54
N LYS A 79 13.26 6.39 16.58
CA LYS A 79 13.02 5.62 17.81
C LYS A 79 14.28 4.92 18.35
N ASN A 80 15.20 4.48 17.49
CA ASN A 80 16.46 3.88 17.95
C ASN A 80 17.48 4.92 18.42
N GLN A 81 17.37 6.17 17.97
CA GLN A 81 18.21 7.28 18.45
C GLN A 81 17.72 7.83 19.80
N ASP A 82 16.41 7.80 20.06
CA ASP A 82 15.83 8.27 21.33
C ASP A 82 15.97 7.25 22.48
N LEU A 83 16.38 6.01 22.17
CA LEU A 83 16.57 4.91 23.13
C LEU A 83 18.04 4.70 23.51
N ASN A 84 18.96 5.52 22.99
CA ASN A 84 20.40 5.37 23.15
C ASN A 84 21.03 6.70 23.56
#